data_AF-U9U2Z9-F1
#
_entry.id   AF-U9U2Z9-F1
#
_cell.length_a   1.000
_cell.length_b   1.000
_cell.length_c   1.000
_cell.angle_alpha   90.00
_cell.angle_beta   90.00
_cell.angle_gamma   90.00
#
_symmetry.space_group_name_H-M   'P 1'
#
loop_
_entity.id
_entity.type
_entity.pdbx_description
1 polymer ?
#
loop_
_entity_poly.entity_id
_entity_poly.type
_entity_poly.pdbx_seq_one_letter_code
_entity_poly.pdbx_strand_id
1 'polypeptide(L)'
;SEFNPAIESVKPSINEVIDPLIKEITIKYTIPVKLFTGNVSIFQLNDDKYKPGLLRQTFSGDSKLCTIGSDNHTVHIPIFESTFNQQNSTYYVLVENNFVISQERDEPLIGIRKNIWTLSTKPLKTAQHSDSVTGLLRLNEEGSSKFFQMNHSIFFKNMIQEFAKVIPVTEQRLSASGKWQYDPTSPKKVLLSFNIIEAKDHTIELNSQIIFDDISTLIKKKGFTALSFNEYTSLIDESAPFTMTRDYINEFYPLIIIFVVGLAVIIVLYVLARRKNPNARNSVIIETCFIMQDIAVDLAFILLKVKNTPHLFIPT
;
A
#
# COMPACT_ATOMS: atom_id res chain seq x y z
N SER A 1 -26.93 -2.52 31.58
CA SER A 1 -26.14 -3.08 30.47
C SER A 1 -25.05 -2.09 30.13
N GLU A 2 -23.85 -2.55 29.76
CA GLU A 2 -22.77 -1.66 29.28
C GLU A 2 -23.11 -1.05 27.90
N PHE A 3 -24.08 -1.63 27.19
CA PHE A 3 -24.67 -1.10 25.96
C PHE A 3 -26.02 -0.39 26.16
N ASN A 4 -26.43 0.37 25.14
CA ASN A 4 -27.84 0.77 24.94
C ASN A 4 -28.74 -0.48 25.08
N PRO A 5 -29.88 -0.42 25.81
CA PRO A 5 -30.83 -1.54 25.94
C PRO A 5 -31.32 -2.16 24.62
N ALA A 6 -31.18 -1.48 23.49
CA ALA A 6 -31.52 -2.02 22.17
C ALA A 6 -30.47 -2.99 21.58
N ILE A 7 -29.25 -3.07 22.15
CA ILE A 7 -28.19 -3.96 21.68
C ILE A 7 -28.17 -5.21 22.56
N GLU A 8 -28.38 -6.38 21.94
CA GLU A 8 -28.34 -7.69 22.60
C GLU A 8 -26.90 -8.16 22.81
N SER A 9 -26.07 -8.09 21.77
CA SER A 9 -24.67 -8.53 21.83
C SER A 9 -23.83 -7.96 20.69
N VAL A 10 -22.51 -8.04 20.84
CA VAL A 10 -21.54 -7.71 19.80
C VAL A 10 -20.57 -8.86 19.60
N LYS A 11 -20.03 -8.99 18.39
CA LYS A 11 -18.90 -9.89 18.10
C LYS A 11 -17.86 -9.14 17.27
N PRO A 12 -16.57 -9.20 17.62
CA PRO A 12 -16.00 -9.79 18.84
C PRO A 12 -16.54 -9.13 20.12
N SER A 13 -16.46 -9.84 21.23
CA SER A 13 -16.97 -9.39 22.53
C SER A 13 -16.19 -8.17 23.04
N ILE A 14 -16.76 -7.44 24.00
CA ILE A 14 -16.04 -6.33 24.65
C ILE A 14 -14.76 -6.87 25.31
N ASN A 15 -13.65 -6.14 25.13
CA ASN A 15 -12.32 -6.49 25.62
C ASN A 15 -11.75 -7.80 25.06
N GLU A 16 -12.32 -8.31 23.96
CA GLU A 16 -11.81 -9.53 23.33
C GLU A 16 -10.46 -9.29 22.66
N VAL A 17 -9.59 -10.29 22.77
CA VAL A 17 -8.28 -10.32 22.11
C VAL A 17 -8.43 -11.04 20.76
N ILE A 18 -8.43 -10.27 19.68
CA ILE A 18 -8.79 -10.69 18.33
C ILE A 18 -7.56 -10.99 17.47
N ASP A 19 -7.77 -11.76 16.41
CA ASP A 19 -6.80 -11.86 15.33
C ASP A 19 -6.82 -10.54 14.51
N PRO A 20 -5.66 -9.95 14.15
CA PRO A 20 -5.59 -8.78 13.26
C PRO A 20 -6.33 -8.94 11.93
N LEU A 21 -6.51 -10.19 11.46
CA LEU A 21 -7.05 -10.52 10.14
C LEU A 21 -8.56 -10.78 10.14
N ILE A 22 -9.30 -10.42 11.21
CA ILE A 22 -10.76 -10.53 11.19
C ILE A 22 -11.34 -9.69 10.04
N LYS A 23 -12.32 -10.25 9.33
CA LYS A 23 -12.92 -9.62 8.15
C LYS A 23 -14.23 -8.90 8.44
N GLU A 24 -14.77 -9.10 9.64
CA GLU A 24 -16.10 -8.64 10.01
C GLU A 24 -16.21 -8.47 11.53
N ILE A 25 -16.99 -7.48 11.93
CA ILE A 25 -17.58 -7.37 13.27
C ILE A 25 -19.11 -7.30 13.13
N THR A 26 -19.84 -7.74 14.15
CA THR A 26 -21.30 -7.78 14.13
C THR A 26 -21.92 -7.16 15.37
N ILE A 27 -23.06 -6.50 15.20
CA ILE A 27 -23.89 -6.00 16.30
C ILE A 27 -25.27 -6.63 16.17
N LYS A 28 -25.71 -7.34 17.21
CA LYS A 28 -27.04 -7.93 17.27
C LYS A 28 -27.95 -7.07 18.14
N TYR A 29 -29.09 -6.67 17.59
CA TYR A 29 -30.10 -5.84 18.25
C TYR A 29 -31.23 -6.71 18.81
N THR A 30 -31.91 -6.23 19.84
CA THR A 30 -33.08 -6.90 20.44
C THR A 30 -34.37 -6.73 19.64
N ILE A 31 -34.36 -5.82 18.67
CA ILE A 31 -35.47 -5.51 17.76
C ILE A 31 -34.98 -5.51 16.32
N PRO A 32 -35.88 -5.68 15.32
CA PRO A 32 -35.51 -5.54 13.92
C PRO A 32 -35.03 -4.13 13.56
N VAL A 33 -33.98 -4.03 12.76
CA VAL A 33 -33.32 -2.76 12.41
C VAL A 33 -33.09 -2.59 10.91
N LYS A 34 -32.96 -1.33 10.49
CA LYS A 34 -32.48 -0.94 9.15
C LYS A 34 -31.24 -0.07 9.28
N LEU A 35 -30.32 -0.19 8.32
CA LEU A 35 -29.17 0.71 8.20
C LEU A 35 -29.63 2.13 7.88
N PHE A 36 -28.91 3.12 8.41
CA PHE A 36 -29.21 4.54 8.20
C PHE A 36 -27.92 5.37 8.16
N THR A 37 -27.99 6.67 8.44
CA THR A 37 -26.97 7.65 8.07
C THR A 37 -25.83 7.84 9.07
N GLY A 38 -25.95 7.35 10.30
CA GLY A 38 -24.86 7.44 11.28
C GLY A 38 -23.67 6.58 10.88
N ASN A 39 -22.47 6.90 11.40
CA ASN A 39 -21.25 6.18 11.07
C ASN A 39 -20.91 5.10 12.10
N VAL A 40 -20.26 4.03 11.60
CA VAL A 40 -19.38 3.19 12.40
C VAL A 40 -17.93 3.61 12.13
N SER A 41 -17.17 3.79 13.20
CA SER A 41 -15.77 4.22 13.13
C SER A 41 -14.91 3.38 14.06
N ILE A 42 -13.74 2.97 13.59
CA ILE A 42 -12.77 2.19 14.34
C ILE A 42 -11.53 3.03 14.52
N PHE A 43 -11.11 3.16 15.77
CA PHE A 43 -9.94 3.94 16.15
C PHE A 43 -8.95 3.08 16.90
N GLN A 44 -7.67 3.24 16.61
CA GLN A 44 -6.59 2.74 17.46
C GLN A 44 -6.37 3.72 18.62
N LEU A 45 -6.24 3.20 19.83
CA LEU A 45 -5.83 4.01 20.98
C LEU A 45 -4.36 4.41 20.85
N ASN A 46 -4.06 5.64 21.23
CA ASN A 46 -2.70 6.10 21.41
C ASN A 46 -2.21 5.77 22.82
N ASP A 47 -0.91 5.51 22.97
CA ASP A 47 -0.27 5.32 24.27
C ASP A 47 -0.42 6.57 25.16
N ASP A 48 -0.49 7.75 24.53
CA ASP A 48 -0.78 9.01 25.18
C ASP A 48 -2.31 9.22 25.30
N LYS A 49 -2.82 9.11 26.53
CA LYS A 49 -4.24 9.26 26.89
C LYS A 49 -4.83 10.63 26.51
N TYR A 50 -4.00 11.65 26.32
CA TYR A 50 -4.44 13.00 25.97
C TYR A 50 -4.52 13.23 24.45
N LYS A 51 -4.03 12.28 23.63
CA LYS A 51 -4.16 12.35 22.18
C LYS A 51 -5.43 11.62 21.71
N PRO A 52 -6.13 12.14 20.68
CA PRO A 52 -7.25 11.43 20.08
C PRO A 52 -6.77 10.09 19.50
N GLY A 53 -7.65 9.10 19.43
CA GLY A 53 -7.33 7.83 18.77
C GLY A 53 -7.10 8.03 17.27
N LEU A 54 -6.25 7.21 16.68
CA LEU A 54 -6.00 7.23 15.25
C LEU A 54 -7.14 6.54 14.50
N LEU A 55 -7.79 7.26 13.59
CA LEU A 55 -8.86 6.70 12.77
C LEU A 55 -8.30 5.65 11.80
N ARG A 56 -8.82 4.43 11.88
CA ARG A 56 -8.43 3.30 11.02
C ARG A 56 -9.43 3.05 9.92
N GLN A 57 -10.72 3.18 10.22
CA GLN A 57 -11.81 2.91 9.29
C GLN A 57 -13.05 3.69 9.72
N THR A 58 -13.79 4.26 8.77
CA THR A 58 -15.10 4.86 9.01
C THR A 58 -15.99 4.74 7.77
N PHE A 59 -17.27 4.49 7.98
CA PHE A 59 -18.31 4.66 6.96
C PHE A 59 -19.70 4.71 7.57
N SER A 60 -20.63 5.29 6.82
CA SER A 60 -22.04 5.34 7.17
C SER A 60 -22.72 3.99 6.96
N GLY A 61 -23.80 3.74 7.71
CA GLY A 61 -24.67 2.57 7.48
C GLY A 61 -25.25 2.55 6.05
N ASP A 62 -25.52 3.70 5.45
CA ASP A 62 -26.08 3.83 4.09
C ASP A 62 -25.05 3.67 2.95
N SER A 63 -23.76 3.53 3.30
CA SER A 63 -22.65 3.35 2.35
C SER A 63 -22.71 2.05 1.53
N LYS A 64 -23.70 1.18 1.82
CA LYS A 64 -23.89 -0.17 1.25
C LYS A 64 -22.74 -1.14 1.54
N LEU A 65 -21.84 -0.79 2.45
CA LEU A 65 -20.79 -1.69 2.93
C LEU A 65 -21.32 -2.62 4.03
N CYS A 66 -22.15 -2.10 4.93
CA CYS A 66 -22.83 -2.90 5.94
C CYS A 66 -23.95 -3.72 5.32
N THR A 67 -24.25 -4.86 5.92
CA THR A 67 -25.44 -5.66 5.55
C THR A 67 -26.26 -6.02 6.79
N ILE A 68 -27.55 -6.27 6.58
CA ILE A 68 -28.45 -6.79 7.60
C ILE A 68 -28.58 -8.29 7.38
N GLY A 69 -28.40 -9.06 8.45
CA GLY A 69 -28.57 -10.51 8.44
C GLY A 69 -30.02 -10.91 8.16
N SER A 70 -30.23 -12.16 7.77
CA SER A 70 -31.57 -12.68 7.44
C SER A 70 -32.55 -12.67 8.62
N ASP A 71 -32.05 -12.50 9.85
CA ASP A 71 -32.86 -12.33 11.05
C ASP A 71 -33.45 -10.92 11.19
N ASN A 72 -33.00 -9.95 10.39
CA ASN A 72 -33.30 -8.51 10.51
C ASN A 72 -32.81 -7.84 11.81
N HIS A 73 -32.06 -8.55 12.64
CA HIS A 73 -31.59 -8.07 13.95
C HIS A 73 -30.06 -7.89 13.97
N THR A 74 -29.33 -8.63 13.13
CA THR A 74 -27.87 -8.63 13.13
C THR A 74 -27.35 -7.71 12.03
N VAL A 75 -26.51 -6.74 12.41
CA VAL A 75 -25.77 -5.89 11.47
C VAL A 75 -24.36 -6.46 11.29
N HIS A 76 -23.99 -6.64 10.03
CA HIS A 76 -22.70 -7.12 9.56
C HIS A 76 -21.86 -5.95 9.07
N ILE A 77 -20.69 -5.73 9.68
CA ILE A 77 -19.82 -4.59 9.43
C ILE A 77 -18.48 -5.13 8.90
N PRO A 78 -18.13 -4.89 7.62
CA PRO A 78 -16.89 -5.38 7.07
C PRO A 78 -15.69 -4.65 7.66
N ILE A 79 -14.57 -5.36 7.77
CA ILE A 79 -13.29 -4.85 8.27
C ILE A 79 -12.26 -4.92 7.14
N PHE A 80 -11.58 -3.80 6.89
CA PHE A 80 -10.45 -3.79 5.95
C PHE A 80 -9.23 -4.44 6.57
N GLU A 81 -8.41 -5.12 5.75
CA GLU A 81 -7.20 -5.82 6.21
C GLU A 81 -6.24 -4.87 6.94
N SER A 82 -6.20 -3.60 6.54
CA SER A 82 -5.39 -2.54 7.13
C SER A 82 -5.97 -1.92 8.42
N THR A 83 -7.11 -2.38 8.93
CA THR A 83 -7.81 -1.72 10.05
C THR A 83 -7.23 -2.10 11.41
N PHE A 84 -7.00 -3.38 11.65
CA PHE A 84 -6.40 -3.91 12.90
C PHE A 84 -4.94 -4.33 12.71
N ASN A 85 -4.25 -3.69 11.77
CA ASN A 85 -2.93 -4.10 11.33
C ASN A 85 -1.78 -3.80 12.31
N GLN A 86 -2.01 -2.98 13.35
CA GLN A 86 -1.04 -2.85 14.44
C GLN A 86 -1.17 -3.98 15.46
N GLN A 87 -0.04 -4.63 15.74
CA GLN A 87 0.09 -5.70 16.72
C GLN A 87 0.03 -5.19 18.15
N ASN A 88 -0.39 -6.05 19.08
CA ASN A 88 -0.43 -5.79 20.53
C ASN A 88 -1.05 -4.43 20.87
N SER A 89 -2.04 -4.00 20.10
CA SER A 89 -2.63 -2.67 20.19
C SER A 89 -4.10 -2.75 20.51
N THR A 90 -4.59 -1.72 21.19
CA THR A 90 -5.99 -1.61 21.57
C THR A 90 -6.70 -0.66 20.63
N TYR A 91 -7.91 -1.04 20.26
CA TYR A 91 -8.81 -0.31 19.39
C TYR A 91 -10.13 -0.12 20.09
N TYR A 92 -10.90 0.88 19.69
CA TYR A 92 -12.29 1.01 20.07
C TYR A 92 -13.18 1.21 18.84
N VAL A 93 -14.37 0.61 18.90
CA VAL A 93 -15.42 0.77 17.92
C VAL A 93 -16.40 1.82 18.45
N LEU A 94 -16.54 2.91 17.69
CA LEU A 94 -17.53 3.95 17.91
C LEU A 94 -18.67 3.75 16.91
N VAL A 95 -19.88 3.63 17.41
CA VAL A 95 -21.09 3.61 16.57
C VAL A 95 -21.86 4.87 16.93
N GLU A 96 -21.99 5.78 15.98
CA GLU A 96 -22.80 6.99 16.14
C GLU A 96 -24.27 6.63 16.33
N ASN A 97 -25.09 7.58 16.78
CA ASN A 97 -26.48 7.31 17.14
C ASN A 97 -27.28 6.71 15.99
N ASN A 98 -27.90 7.49 15.14
CA ASN A 98 -28.57 7.10 13.90
C ASN A 98 -27.84 6.16 12.89
N PHE A 99 -26.84 5.35 13.25
CA PHE A 99 -26.26 4.29 12.40
C PHE A 99 -27.30 3.26 11.96
N VAL A 100 -28.26 2.95 12.85
CA VAL A 100 -29.45 2.15 12.54
C VAL A 100 -30.72 2.80 13.09
N ILE A 101 -31.84 2.47 12.48
CA ILE A 101 -33.20 2.81 12.95
C ILE A 101 -33.99 1.54 13.26
N SER A 102 -34.95 1.65 14.17
CA SER A 102 -35.97 0.61 14.37
C SER A 102 -36.77 0.41 13.09
N GLN A 103 -36.91 -0.82 12.63
CA GLN A 103 -37.73 -1.12 11.45
C GLN A 103 -39.24 -0.91 11.70
N GLU A 104 -39.70 -1.05 12.95
CA GLU A 104 -41.11 -0.93 13.32
C GLU A 104 -41.55 0.52 13.53
N ARG A 105 -40.66 1.35 14.09
CA ARG A 105 -40.98 2.72 14.52
C ARG A 105 -40.31 3.80 13.68
N ASP A 106 -39.38 3.42 12.81
CA ASP A 106 -38.50 4.32 12.07
C ASP A 106 -37.77 5.35 12.98
N GLU A 107 -37.48 4.92 14.21
CA GLU A 107 -36.79 5.73 15.23
C GLU A 107 -35.28 5.45 15.24
N PRO A 108 -34.41 6.47 15.28
CA PRO A 108 -32.97 6.32 15.46
C PRO A 108 -32.62 5.63 16.77
N LEU A 109 -31.76 4.62 16.71
CA LEU A 109 -31.27 3.96 17.91
C LEU A 109 -30.01 4.66 18.45
N ILE A 110 -29.75 4.52 19.74
CA ILE A 110 -28.50 5.01 20.34
C ILE A 110 -27.37 4.03 19.99
N GLY A 111 -26.23 4.55 19.57
CA GLY A 111 -25.08 3.76 19.18
C GLY A 111 -24.22 3.31 20.37
N ILE A 112 -22.96 3.00 20.09
CA ILE A 112 -21.97 2.54 21.05
C ILE A 112 -20.98 3.67 21.26
N ARG A 113 -20.88 4.18 22.49
CA ARG A 113 -19.99 5.30 22.83
C ARG A 113 -18.52 4.87 22.80
N LYS A 114 -17.65 5.86 22.63
CA LYS A 114 -16.19 5.72 22.71
C LYS A 114 -15.78 4.93 23.97
N ASN A 115 -14.79 4.05 23.80
CA ASN A 115 -14.19 3.22 24.84
C ASN A 115 -15.11 2.18 25.52
N ILE A 116 -16.34 1.97 25.02
CA ILE A 116 -17.20 0.87 25.52
C ILE A 116 -16.83 -0.44 24.81
N TRP A 117 -16.85 -0.45 23.49
CA TRP A 117 -16.47 -1.63 22.72
C TRP A 117 -14.99 -1.53 22.32
N THR A 118 -14.14 -2.03 23.20
CA THR A 118 -12.69 -2.09 23.05
C THR A 118 -12.25 -3.48 22.61
N LEU A 119 -11.27 -3.54 21.73
CA LEU A 119 -10.69 -4.77 21.17
C LEU A 119 -9.17 -4.68 21.24
N SER A 120 -8.49 -5.79 21.50
CA SER A 120 -7.02 -5.84 21.48
C SER A 120 -6.53 -6.85 20.45
N THR A 121 -5.44 -6.56 19.75
CA THR A 121 -4.89 -7.47 18.74
C THR A 121 -3.85 -8.42 19.31
N LYS A 122 -3.87 -9.67 18.84
CA LYS A 122 -2.77 -10.62 19.05
C LYS A 122 -1.53 -10.22 18.26
N PRO A 123 -0.33 -10.65 18.68
CA PRO A 123 0.85 -10.55 17.83
C PRO A 123 0.67 -11.41 16.58
N LEU A 124 1.10 -10.90 15.42
CA LEU A 124 1.12 -11.71 14.19
C LEU A 124 2.18 -12.80 14.35
N LYS A 125 1.79 -14.05 14.10
CA LYS A 125 2.74 -15.17 14.10
C LYS A 125 3.61 -15.09 12.85
N THR A 126 4.92 -14.96 13.06
CA THR A 126 6.01 -15.03 12.08
C THR A 126 5.99 -13.97 10.97
N ALA A 127 6.59 -12.81 11.23
CA ALA A 127 7.13 -12.00 10.14
C ALA A 127 8.35 -12.74 9.58
N GLN A 128 8.18 -13.40 8.43
CA GLN A 128 9.34 -13.88 7.68
C GLN A 128 10.19 -12.67 7.28
N HIS A 129 11.51 -12.84 7.26
CA HIS A 129 12.45 -11.83 6.77
C HIS A 129 12.04 -11.41 5.35
N SER A 130 12.04 -10.10 5.12
CA SER A 130 11.70 -9.49 3.84
C SER A 130 12.59 -8.28 3.62
N ASP A 131 13.25 -8.23 2.48
CA ASP A 131 14.11 -7.14 2.05
C ASP A 131 13.33 -5.82 1.94
N SER A 132 14.04 -4.69 1.88
CA SER A 132 13.41 -3.39 1.66
C SER A 132 12.61 -3.37 0.36
N VAL A 133 11.40 -2.84 0.39
CA VAL A 133 10.49 -2.75 -0.76
C VAL A 133 10.43 -1.30 -1.23
N THR A 134 10.41 -1.08 -2.55
CA THR A 134 10.10 0.24 -3.12
C THR A 134 8.72 0.19 -3.78
N GLY A 135 7.83 1.06 -3.35
CA GLY A 135 6.49 1.21 -3.89
C GLY A 135 6.34 2.48 -4.72
N LEU A 136 5.49 2.40 -5.73
CA LEU A 136 5.16 3.49 -6.64
C LEU A 136 3.70 3.90 -6.46
N LEU A 137 3.51 5.16 -6.08
CA LEU A 137 2.22 5.75 -5.72
C LEU A 137 1.81 6.81 -6.74
N ARG A 138 0.58 6.76 -7.24
CA ARG A 138 0.06 7.79 -8.14
C ARG A 138 -0.63 8.92 -7.37
N LEU A 139 -0.34 10.15 -7.76
CA LEU A 139 -1.11 11.32 -7.34
C LEU A 139 -2.33 11.53 -8.26
N ASN A 140 -3.41 12.06 -7.70
CA ASN A 140 -4.55 12.53 -8.49
C ASN A 140 -4.16 13.82 -9.26
N GLU A 141 -5.09 14.38 -10.03
CA GLU A 141 -4.79 15.55 -10.88
C GLU A 141 -4.42 16.80 -10.05
N GLU A 142 -5.13 17.01 -8.94
CA GLU A 142 -4.84 18.10 -8.00
C GLU A 142 -3.47 17.92 -7.36
N GLY A 143 -3.17 16.71 -6.89
CA GLY A 143 -1.91 16.32 -6.30
C GLY A 143 -0.73 16.51 -7.23
N SER A 144 -0.89 16.08 -8.49
CA SER A 144 0.12 16.24 -9.52
C SER A 144 0.39 17.71 -9.83
N SER A 145 -0.67 18.52 -9.89
CA SER A 145 -0.55 19.98 -10.08
C SER A 145 0.16 20.65 -8.90
N LYS A 146 -0.23 20.31 -7.66
CA LYS A 146 0.38 20.83 -6.44
C LYS A 146 1.84 20.41 -6.31
N PHE A 147 2.18 19.18 -6.69
CA PHE A 147 3.55 18.67 -6.70
C PHE A 147 4.48 19.55 -7.52
N PHE A 148 4.07 19.96 -8.74
CA PHE A 148 4.88 20.84 -9.61
C PHE A 148 4.95 22.29 -9.16
N GLN A 149 4.02 22.75 -8.31
CA GLN A 149 4.02 24.11 -7.77
C GLN A 149 4.86 24.26 -6.50
N MET A 150 5.27 23.15 -5.90
CA MET A 150 5.97 23.13 -4.61
C MET A 150 7.39 22.58 -4.76
N ASN A 151 8.21 22.82 -3.74
CA ASN A 151 9.49 22.14 -3.64
C ASN A 151 9.26 20.63 -3.43
N HIS A 152 9.76 19.81 -4.34
CA HIS A 152 9.53 18.36 -4.31
C HIS A 152 10.02 17.70 -3.00
N SER A 153 11.16 18.14 -2.44
CA SER A 153 11.68 17.59 -1.19
C SER A 153 10.75 17.88 -0.01
N ILE A 154 10.17 19.09 0.03
CA ILE A 154 9.17 19.45 1.04
C ILE A 154 7.90 18.62 0.87
N PHE A 155 7.44 18.44 -0.37
CA PHE A 155 6.27 17.61 -0.67
C PHE A 155 6.47 16.16 -0.18
N PHE A 156 7.60 15.53 -0.54
CA PHE A 156 7.93 14.18 -0.08
C PHE A 156 7.98 14.07 1.43
N LYS A 157 8.62 15.03 2.11
CA LYS A 157 8.70 15.06 3.57
C LYS A 157 7.31 15.12 4.22
N ASN A 158 6.46 16.05 3.77
CA ASN A 158 5.13 16.21 4.35
C ASN A 158 4.24 14.99 4.08
N MET A 159 4.35 14.40 2.89
CA MET A 159 3.62 13.16 2.55
C MET A 159 4.04 11.99 3.45
N ILE A 160 5.34 11.80 3.73
CA ILE A 160 5.82 10.75 4.64
C ILE A 160 5.35 10.98 6.07
N GLN A 161 5.42 12.22 6.54
CA GLN A 161 4.98 12.57 7.89
C GLN A 161 3.48 12.31 8.08
N GLU A 162 2.66 12.54 7.05
CA GLU A 162 1.25 12.16 7.11
C GLU A 162 1.04 10.65 7.01
N PHE A 163 1.75 9.97 6.10
CA PHE A 163 1.66 8.52 5.97
C PHE A 163 2.03 7.79 7.26
N ALA A 164 3.10 8.19 7.92
CA ALA A 164 3.56 7.58 9.17
C ALA A 164 2.60 7.80 10.35
N LYS A 165 1.73 8.83 10.28
CA LYS A 165 0.66 9.00 11.27
C LYS A 165 -0.48 8.01 11.05
N VAL A 166 -0.69 7.55 9.83
CA VAL A 166 -1.82 6.68 9.46
C VAL A 166 -1.42 5.22 9.39
N ILE A 167 -0.21 4.90 8.96
CA ILE A 167 0.30 3.54 8.88
C ILE A 167 0.97 3.20 10.21
N PRO A 168 0.78 1.99 10.76
CA PRO A 168 1.40 1.61 12.03
C PRO A 168 2.89 1.25 11.87
N VAL A 169 3.67 2.19 11.33
CA VAL A 169 5.07 2.00 11.01
C VAL A 169 5.84 3.19 11.54
N THR A 170 7.00 2.93 12.14
CA THR A 170 7.87 4.01 12.61
C THR A 170 8.31 4.87 11.43
N GLU A 171 8.35 6.19 11.59
CA GLU A 171 8.77 7.12 10.52
C GLU A 171 10.10 6.71 9.88
N GLN A 172 11.00 6.09 10.65
CA GLN A 172 12.31 5.62 10.19
C GLN A 172 12.25 4.49 9.16
N ARG A 173 11.12 3.78 9.06
CA ARG A 173 10.91 2.66 8.13
C ARG A 173 10.32 3.10 6.80
N LEU A 174 9.82 4.35 6.70
CA LEU A 174 9.31 4.93 5.46
C LEU A 174 10.24 6.06 5.01
N SER A 175 10.78 5.96 3.80
CA SER A 175 11.62 7.01 3.23
C SER A 175 11.21 7.35 1.81
N ALA A 176 11.45 8.59 1.40
CA ALA A 176 11.24 9.00 0.02
C ALA A 176 12.54 8.76 -0.72
N SER A 177 12.46 8.09 -1.87
CA SER A 177 13.62 8.01 -2.77
C SER A 177 13.91 9.36 -3.45
N GLY A 178 12.94 10.29 -3.42
CA GLY A 178 12.97 11.55 -4.17
C GLY A 178 12.73 11.35 -5.67
N LYS A 179 12.56 10.10 -6.12
CA LYS A 179 12.33 9.76 -7.52
C LYS A 179 10.85 9.89 -7.84
N TRP A 180 10.56 10.48 -8.98
CA TRP A 180 9.22 10.63 -9.52
C TRP A 180 9.26 10.49 -11.04
N GLN A 181 8.12 10.17 -11.64
CA GLN A 181 7.95 10.09 -13.09
C GLN A 181 6.51 10.42 -13.48
N TYR A 182 6.28 10.77 -14.74
CA TYR A 182 4.91 10.83 -15.27
C TYR A 182 4.33 9.41 -15.37
N ASP A 183 3.02 9.29 -15.13
CA ASP A 183 2.31 8.03 -15.40
C ASP A 183 2.21 7.80 -16.91
N PRO A 184 2.79 6.70 -17.46
CA PRO A 184 2.70 6.38 -18.88
C PRO A 184 1.25 6.21 -19.38
N THR A 185 0.35 5.80 -18.50
CA THR A 185 -1.08 5.59 -18.80
C THR A 185 -1.92 6.86 -18.59
N SER A 186 -1.36 7.86 -17.92
CA SER A 186 -2.05 9.12 -17.57
C SER A 186 -1.03 10.27 -17.50
N PRO A 187 -0.58 10.82 -18.63
CA PRO A 187 0.58 11.72 -18.69
C PRO A 187 0.49 13.01 -17.85
N LYS A 188 -0.70 13.38 -17.37
CA LYS A 188 -0.91 14.52 -16.46
C LYS A 188 -0.69 14.17 -14.99
N LYS A 189 -0.57 12.89 -14.65
CA LYS A 189 -0.44 12.39 -13.29
C LYS A 189 1.01 12.02 -12.98
N VAL A 190 1.40 12.23 -11.73
CA VAL A 190 2.74 11.95 -11.22
C VAL A 190 2.73 10.64 -10.42
N LEU A 191 3.75 9.84 -10.64
CA LEU A 191 4.10 8.67 -9.85
C LEU A 191 5.26 9.02 -8.93
N LEU A 192 5.11 8.74 -7.64
CA LEU A 192 6.08 8.99 -6.58
C LEU A 192 6.61 7.68 -6.03
N SER A 193 7.92 7.60 -5.83
CA SER A 193 8.58 6.42 -5.27
C SER A 193 8.85 6.57 -3.77
N PHE A 194 8.41 5.58 -3.01
CA PHE A 194 8.62 5.47 -1.56
C PHE A 194 9.27 4.14 -1.22
N ASN A 195 10.21 4.14 -0.30
CA ASN A 195 10.88 2.95 0.19
C ASN A 195 10.32 2.58 1.56
N ILE A 196 9.99 1.30 1.71
CA ILE A 196 9.68 0.63 2.96
C ILE A 196 10.93 -0.15 3.33
N ILE A 197 11.67 0.37 4.30
CA ILE A 197 12.92 -0.24 4.75
C ILE A 197 12.61 -1.56 5.44
N GLU A 198 13.48 -2.55 5.31
CA GLU A 198 13.36 -3.84 5.99
C GLU A 198 13.28 -3.70 7.52
N ALA A 199 12.68 -4.70 8.17
CA ALA A 199 12.64 -4.76 9.62
C ALA A 199 14.02 -5.09 10.18
N LYS A 200 14.47 -4.36 11.21
CA LYS A 200 15.72 -4.70 11.93
C LYS A 200 15.51 -5.82 12.95
N ASP A 201 14.34 -5.82 13.58
CA ASP A 201 13.92 -6.85 14.52
C ASP A 201 12.63 -7.51 14.02
N HIS A 202 12.76 -8.69 13.43
CA HIS A 202 11.65 -9.47 12.88
C HIS A 202 10.68 -10.04 13.93
N THR A 203 11.01 -9.91 15.22
CA THR A 203 10.13 -10.37 16.30
C THR A 203 9.14 -9.30 16.77
N ILE A 204 9.45 -8.02 16.48
CA ILE A 204 8.66 -6.86 16.94
C ILE A 204 8.10 -6.08 15.76
N GLU A 205 8.86 -5.96 14.66
CA GLU A 205 8.48 -5.12 13.53
C GLU A 205 7.84 -5.91 12.39
N LEU A 206 6.84 -5.29 11.74
CA LEU A 206 6.25 -5.82 10.52
C LEU A 206 7.27 -5.88 9.38
N ASN A 207 7.19 -6.95 8.60
CA ASN A 207 7.98 -7.08 7.39
C ASN A 207 7.52 -6.07 6.32
N SER A 208 8.43 -5.72 5.41
CA SER A 208 8.19 -4.69 4.39
C SER A 208 7.05 -5.06 3.42
N GLN A 209 6.87 -6.35 3.12
CA GLN A 209 5.79 -6.85 2.27
C GLN A 209 4.40 -6.61 2.88
N ILE A 210 4.19 -6.96 4.16
CA ILE A 210 2.92 -6.74 4.86
C ILE A 210 2.61 -5.23 4.93
N ILE A 211 3.63 -4.40 5.22
CA ILE A 211 3.45 -2.95 5.21
C ILE A 211 3.02 -2.46 3.83
N PHE A 212 3.61 -3.00 2.76
CA PHE A 212 3.22 -2.64 1.39
C PHE A 212 1.76 -3.02 1.11
N ASP A 213 1.34 -4.21 1.51
CA ASP A 213 -0.03 -4.71 1.29
C ASP A 213 -1.06 -3.90 2.11
N ASP A 214 -0.71 -3.51 3.33
CA ASP A 214 -1.48 -2.60 4.16
C ASP A 214 -1.64 -1.23 3.50
N ILE A 215 -0.55 -0.65 2.99
CA ILE A 215 -0.56 0.63 2.29
C ILE A 215 -1.44 0.54 1.03
N SER A 216 -1.30 -0.55 0.27
CA SER A 216 -2.11 -0.81 -0.93
C SER A 216 -3.60 -0.85 -0.59
N THR A 217 -3.97 -1.52 0.50
CA THR A 217 -5.35 -1.58 0.99
C THR A 217 -5.85 -0.21 1.46
N LEU A 218 -5.04 0.54 2.22
CA LEU A 218 -5.37 1.89 2.67
C LEU A 218 -5.62 2.84 1.49
N ILE A 219 -4.79 2.79 0.44
CA ILE A 219 -4.95 3.61 -0.77
C ILE A 219 -6.23 3.23 -1.51
N LYS A 220 -6.49 1.94 -1.69
CA LYS A 220 -7.70 1.45 -2.36
C LYS A 220 -8.98 1.81 -1.59
N LYS A 221 -8.88 1.93 -0.27
CA LYS A 221 -9.99 2.31 0.64
C LYS A 221 -9.85 3.73 1.17
N LYS A 222 -9.09 4.60 0.48
CA LYS A 222 -8.71 5.94 0.98
C LYS A 222 -9.89 6.73 1.51
N GLY A 223 -11.01 6.78 0.77
CA GLY A 223 -12.25 7.47 1.17
C GLY A 223 -12.87 7.03 2.50
N PHE A 224 -12.46 5.89 3.07
CA PHE A 224 -12.96 5.36 4.34
C PHE A 224 -11.90 5.35 5.46
N THR A 225 -10.73 5.95 5.22
CA THR A 225 -9.59 5.91 6.14
C THR A 225 -9.07 7.33 6.40
N ALA A 226 -8.17 7.46 7.38
CA ALA A 226 -7.54 8.73 7.71
C ALA A 226 -6.77 9.38 6.55
N LEU A 227 -6.37 8.61 5.51
CA LEU A 227 -5.68 9.15 4.35
C LEU A 227 -6.50 10.21 3.60
N SER A 228 -7.84 10.11 3.62
CA SER A 228 -8.70 11.07 2.94
C SER A 228 -8.77 12.44 3.62
N PHE A 229 -8.41 12.55 4.90
CA PHE A 229 -8.62 13.76 5.71
C PHE A 229 -7.37 14.64 5.86
N ASN A 230 -6.19 14.18 5.44
CA ASN A 230 -4.97 14.98 5.55
C ASN A 230 -4.63 15.72 4.25
N GLU A 231 -3.72 16.68 4.30
CA GLU A 231 -3.47 17.62 3.21
C GLU A 231 -2.72 16.98 2.02
N TYR A 232 -1.77 16.08 2.29
CA TYR A 232 -0.92 15.46 1.26
C TYR A 232 -1.41 14.07 0.88
N THR A 233 -1.78 13.25 1.86
CA THR A 233 -2.28 11.87 1.60
C THR A 233 -3.65 11.85 0.93
N SER A 234 -4.45 12.90 1.04
CA SER A 234 -5.71 13.02 0.27
C SER A 234 -5.48 13.15 -1.25
N LEU A 235 -4.31 13.65 -1.65
CA LEU A 235 -3.89 13.87 -3.03
C LEU A 235 -3.52 12.57 -3.78
N ILE A 236 -3.57 11.43 -3.09
CA ILE A 236 -3.30 10.12 -3.67
C ILE A 236 -4.46 9.71 -4.58
N ASP A 237 -4.14 9.13 -5.74
CA ASP A 237 -5.13 8.56 -6.64
C ASP A 237 -5.53 7.15 -6.20
N GLU A 238 -6.71 7.02 -5.60
CA GLU A 238 -7.27 5.74 -5.15
C GLU A 238 -7.68 4.80 -6.30
N SER A 239 -7.80 5.31 -7.54
CA SER A 239 -8.10 4.50 -8.72
C SER A 239 -6.87 3.75 -9.27
N ALA A 240 -5.67 4.10 -8.79
CA ALA A 240 -4.42 3.51 -9.23
C ALA A 240 -3.96 2.42 -8.25
N PRO A 241 -3.44 1.28 -8.74
CA PRO A 241 -2.79 0.33 -7.85
C PRO A 241 -1.47 0.91 -7.31
N PHE A 242 -1.19 0.63 -6.04
CA PHE A 242 0.15 0.80 -5.49
C PHE A 242 1.02 -0.36 -5.97
N THR A 243 2.08 -0.08 -6.74
CA THR A 243 2.88 -1.13 -7.41
C THR A 243 4.29 -1.17 -6.88
N MET A 244 4.83 -2.37 -6.67
CA MET A 244 6.26 -2.53 -6.36
C MET A 244 7.11 -2.20 -7.58
N THR A 245 8.15 -1.39 -7.40
CA THR A 245 9.20 -1.23 -8.41
C THR A 245 10.20 -2.35 -8.25
N ARG A 246 10.58 -3.00 -9.35
CA ARG A 246 11.68 -3.94 -9.35
C ARG A 246 13.00 -3.19 -9.24
N ASP A 247 13.89 -3.66 -8.37
CA ASP A 247 15.25 -3.19 -8.35
C ASP A 247 16.03 -3.81 -9.52
N TYR A 248 15.93 -3.15 -10.68
CA TYR A 248 16.58 -3.60 -11.91
C TYR A 248 18.09 -3.77 -11.74
N ILE A 249 18.76 -3.01 -10.87
CA ILE A 249 20.21 -3.14 -10.69
C ILE A 249 20.54 -4.49 -10.06
N ASN A 250 19.83 -4.87 -9.00
CA ASN A 250 20.02 -6.17 -8.35
C ASN A 250 19.57 -7.33 -9.24
N GLU A 251 18.47 -7.16 -9.98
CA GLU A 251 17.97 -8.16 -10.93
C GLU A 251 18.97 -8.42 -12.07
N PHE A 252 19.58 -7.36 -12.62
CA PHE A 252 20.55 -7.44 -13.71
C PHE A 252 22.01 -7.55 -13.26
N TYR A 253 22.32 -7.47 -11.97
CA TYR A 253 23.68 -7.56 -11.43
C TYR A 253 24.47 -8.78 -11.94
N PRO A 254 23.93 -10.03 -11.94
CA PRO A 254 24.67 -11.17 -12.48
C PRO A 254 24.94 -11.04 -13.99
N LEU A 255 24.03 -10.42 -14.75
CA LEU A 255 24.21 -10.17 -16.18
C LEU A 255 25.28 -9.11 -16.43
N ILE A 256 25.34 -8.07 -15.58
CA ILE A 256 26.40 -7.05 -15.63
C ILE A 256 27.76 -7.70 -15.35
N ILE A 257 27.86 -8.62 -14.39
CA ILE A 257 29.10 -9.36 -14.12
C ILE A 257 29.52 -10.18 -15.33
N ILE A 258 28.61 -10.95 -15.92
CA ILE A 258 28.89 -11.75 -17.13
C ILE A 258 29.39 -10.85 -18.26
N PHE A 259 28.75 -9.69 -18.45
CA PHE A 259 29.15 -8.72 -19.46
C PHE A 259 30.56 -8.16 -19.21
N VAL A 260 30.88 -7.78 -17.98
CA VAL A 260 32.22 -7.27 -17.60
C VAL A 260 33.30 -8.33 -17.77
N VAL A 261 33.03 -9.58 -17.37
CA VAL A 261 33.96 -10.70 -17.57
C VAL A 261 34.17 -10.97 -19.05
N GLY A 262 33.11 -10.95 -19.86
CA GLY A 262 33.19 -11.08 -21.31
C GLY A 262 34.08 -10.01 -21.95
N LEU A 263 33.92 -8.74 -21.55
CA LEU A 263 34.77 -7.64 -22.01
C LEU A 263 36.25 -7.86 -21.63
N ALA A 264 36.53 -8.33 -20.41
CA ALA A 264 37.89 -8.62 -19.98
C ALA A 264 38.54 -9.73 -20.82
N VAL A 265 37.81 -10.79 -21.14
CA VAL A 265 38.29 -11.88 -22.01
C VAL A 265 38.61 -11.36 -23.41
N ILE A 266 37.74 -10.52 -23.99
CA ILE A 266 37.97 -9.91 -25.30
C ILE A 266 39.25 -9.06 -25.29
N ILE A 267 39.47 -8.27 -24.24
CA ILE A 267 40.69 -7.46 -24.07
C ILE A 267 41.93 -8.36 -24.01
N VAL A 268 41.89 -9.45 -23.25
CA VAL A 268 43.01 -10.41 -23.17
C VAL A 268 43.28 -11.05 -24.53
N LEU A 269 42.26 -11.49 -25.25
CA LEU A 269 42.39 -12.06 -26.59
C LEU A 269 43.00 -11.05 -27.57
N TYR A 270 42.57 -9.79 -27.51
CA TYR A 270 43.15 -8.71 -28.31
C TYR A 270 44.64 -8.48 -28.00
N VAL A 271 45.01 -8.43 -26.71
CA VAL A 271 46.41 -8.26 -26.29
C VAL A 271 47.27 -9.45 -26.74
N LEU A 272 46.78 -10.68 -26.58
CA LEU A 272 47.48 -11.89 -27.02
C LEU A 272 47.68 -11.91 -28.54
N ALA A 273 46.64 -11.57 -29.30
CA ALA A 273 46.70 -11.47 -30.75
C ALA A 273 47.72 -10.41 -31.19
N ARG A 274 47.73 -9.25 -30.53
CA ARG A 274 48.68 -8.16 -30.80
C ARG A 274 50.12 -8.51 -30.44
N ARG A 275 50.35 -9.26 -29.35
CA ARG A 275 51.71 -9.74 -29.00
C ARG A 275 52.21 -10.78 -29.98
N LYS A 276 51.34 -11.69 -30.44
CA LYS A 276 51.72 -12.76 -31.37
C LYS A 276 51.99 -12.24 -32.78
N ASN A 277 51.16 -11.31 -33.27
CA ASN A 277 51.24 -10.77 -34.62
C ASN A 277 51.03 -9.23 -34.62
N PRO A 278 52.07 -8.43 -34.32
CA PRO A 278 51.93 -6.97 -34.15
C PRO A 278 51.54 -6.24 -35.45
N ASN A 279 51.90 -6.77 -36.61
CA ASN A 279 51.60 -6.18 -37.92
C ASN A 279 50.21 -6.60 -38.46
N ALA A 280 49.52 -7.52 -37.78
CA ALA A 280 48.17 -7.94 -38.17
C ALA A 280 47.11 -6.95 -37.64
N ARG A 281 45.97 -6.87 -38.32
CA ARG A 281 44.84 -6.03 -37.91
C ARG A 281 44.04 -6.69 -36.78
N ASN A 282 44.62 -6.75 -35.59
CA ASN A 282 44.03 -7.42 -34.43
C ASN A 282 42.74 -6.75 -33.90
N SER A 283 42.43 -5.51 -34.34
CA SER A 283 41.16 -4.83 -34.03
C SER A 283 39.93 -5.56 -34.54
N VAL A 284 40.09 -6.42 -35.56
CA VAL A 284 39.00 -7.23 -36.16
C VAL A 284 38.31 -8.12 -35.12
N ILE A 285 39.02 -8.57 -34.08
CA ILE A 285 38.44 -9.36 -32.99
C ILE A 285 37.38 -8.55 -32.25
N ILE A 286 37.70 -7.30 -31.92
CA ILE A 286 36.80 -6.39 -31.21
C ILE A 286 35.63 -5.98 -32.14
N GLU A 287 35.92 -5.63 -33.38
CA GLU A 287 34.92 -5.27 -34.39
C GLU A 287 33.90 -6.42 -34.61
N THR A 288 34.36 -7.65 -34.73
CA THR A 288 33.50 -8.83 -34.94
C THR A 288 32.60 -9.09 -33.72
N CYS A 289 33.14 -8.96 -32.51
CA CYS A 289 32.35 -9.11 -31.28
C CYS A 289 31.24 -8.05 -31.18
N PHE A 290 31.55 -6.78 -31.48
CA PHE A 290 30.52 -5.73 -31.44
C PHE A 290 29.46 -5.91 -32.50
N ILE A 291 29.82 -6.32 -33.73
CA ILE A 291 28.83 -6.61 -34.79
C ILE A 291 27.90 -7.75 -34.37
N MET A 292 28.44 -8.83 -33.80
CA MET A 292 27.63 -9.95 -33.31
C MET A 292 26.72 -9.56 -32.15
N GLN A 293 27.19 -8.70 -31.24
CA GLN A 293 26.37 -8.19 -30.14
C GLN A 293 25.24 -7.29 -30.65
N ASP A 294 25.53 -6.39 -31.59
CA ASP A 294 24.55 -5.48 -32.20
C ASP A 294 23.41 -6.26 -32.85
N ILE A 295 23.74 -7.24 -33.70
CA ILE A 295 22.76 -8.15 -34.32
C ILE A 295 21.93 -8.89 -33.26
N ALA A 296 22.56 -9.38 -32.20
CA ALA A 296 21.86 -10.10 -31.14
C ALA A 296 20.88 -9.20 -30.37
N VAL A 297 21.27 -7.96 -30.06
CA VAL A 297 20.42 -6.98 -29.36
C VAL A 297 19.26 -6.55 -30.23
N ASP A 298 19.49 -6.25 -31.50
CA ASP A 298 18.44 -5.88 -32.45
C ASP A 298 17.44 -7.03 -32.66
N LEU A 299 17.94 -8.26 -32.83
CA LEU A 299 17.09 -9.43 -32.96
C LEU A 299 16.26 -9.67 -31.69
N ALA A 300 16.88 -9.54 -30.51
CA ALA A 300 16.17 -9.67 -29.24
C ALA A 300 15.10 -8.59 -29.06
N PHE A 301 15.39 -7.34 -29.44
CA PHE A 301 14.44 -6.24 -29.42
C PHE A 301 13.24 -6.52 -30.35
N ILE A 302 13.51 -6.97 -31.58
CA ILE A 302 12.47 -7.32 -32.54
C ILE A 302 11.59 -8.47 -32.01
N LEU A 303 12.18 -9.52 -31.46
CA LEU A 303 11.43 -10.70 -31.02
C LEU A 303 10.64 -10.47 -29.73
N LEU A 304 11.19 -9.70 -28.77
CA LEU A 304 10.64 -9.58 -27.43
C LEU A 304 9.81 -8.30 -27.21
N LYS A 305 10.12 -7.21 -27.93
CA LYS A 305 9.56 -5.87 -27.63
C LYS A 305 8.67 -5.30 -28.75
N VAL A 306 8.71 -5.81 -29.98
CA VAL A 306 7.86 -5.32 -31.10
C VAL A 306 6.37 -5.32 -30.77
N LYS A 307 5.87 -6.30 -30.00
CA LYS A 307 4.46 -6.34 -29.60
C LYS A 307 4.05 -5.25 -28.61
N ASN A 308 5.01 -4.62 -27.91
CA ASN A 308 4.76 -3.64 -26.86
C ASN A 308 5.00 -2.18 -27.32
N THR A 309 5.24 -1.95 -28.62
CA THR A 309 5.55 -0.63 -29.17
C THR A 309 4.60 -0.34 -30.35
N PRO A 310 3.33 0.05 -30.07
CA PRO A 310 2.28 0.10 -31.08
C PRO A 310 2.54 1.08 -32.25
N HIS A 311 3.44 2.05 -32.08
CA HIS A 311 3.84 3.02 -33.10
C HIS A 311 4.86 2.49 -34.12
N LEU A 312 5.36 1.26 -33.96
CA LEU A 312 6.21 0.58 -34.95
C LEU A 312 5.42 -0.33 -35.91
N PHE A 313 4.09 -0.41 -35.76
CA PHE A 313 3.24 -1.11 -36.73
C PHE A 313 3.00 -0.21 -37.95
N ILE A 314 3.51 -0.63 -39.11
CA ILE A 314 3.00 -0.13 -40.38
C ILE A 314 1.61 -0.73 -40.55
N PRO A 315 0.54 0.07 -40.66
CA PRO A 315 -0.79 -0.47 -40.87
C PRO A 315 -0.84 -1.19 -42.23
N THR A 316 -1.16 -2.48 -42.19
CA THR A 316 -1.72 -3.21 -43.33
C THR A 316 -3.13 -2.73 -43.64
#